data_AF-A0AAN9FX09-F1
#
_entry.id   AF-A0AAN9FX09-F1
#
_cell.length_a   1.000
_cell.length_b   1.000
_cell.length_c   1.000
_cell.angle_alpha   90.00
_cell.angle_beta   90.00
_cell.angle_gamma   90.00
#
_symmetry.space_group_name_H-M   'P 1'
#
loop_
_entity.id
_entity.type
_entity.pdbx_description
1 polymer ?
#
loop_
_entity_poly.entity_id
_entity_poly.type
_entity_poly.pdbx_seq_one_letter_code
_entity_poly.pdbx_strand_id
1 'polypeptide(L)'
;MEDSPEQRRFFGSVMHPITGWLAAIFPEAKQNVRCLVPEVDPIIHPENTEAGIQALCPKADSHHHHYIPFVDFDLKHLPERWRHKHVLQDIRDIASRVVKLHVHKLSPDRRQQKYGHRGSGFVTYDSRWGAVVHTSKHVVLDPYEADHTDVIFFSDREGEGVTCAGSSESFKSVWSMDYSSFTLEPEGKKRIEDALELSARAAKVDRFFSWRVFALKRLLYRQSRDIDVIIISHPHGRPKQVSIGKMSRRHRISLAFYDAPTCRGSSGAPIIRLSNDYMHYVAAGQFVHHGFDSGTVQDIATGMGSLRPPLTLPYYKALDKGRIRRAVAILYEPVSYWALYITDIMEIEGVLFFCTDNFCYFLTLYGFFCGWEDSWTLMAFYGFLFVIFCQTMLYGMRGPRYALLYWISLLHGISMHWVTWVVCYFVPRDYQRLLWVVPLWLSILWLSRSMSLTHLLGLDLFSAALKSKL
;
A
#
# COMPACT_ATOMS: atom_id res chain seq x y z
N MET A 1 31.53 21.92 -4.91
CA MET A 1 31.10 23.32 -5.10
C MET A 1 30.57 23.79 -3.77
N GLU A 2 31.34 24.64 -3.08
CA GLU A 2 30.92 25.24 -1.81
C GLU A 2 30.11 26.51 -2.12
N ASP A 3 28.93 26.61 -1.52
CA ASP A 3 28.06 27.77 -1.68
C ASP A 3 28.72 29.03 -1.11
N SER A 4 28.59 30.13 -1.85
CA SER A 4 29.25 31.39 -1.51
C SER A 4 28.71 31.97 -0.20
N PRO A 5 29.52 32.76 0.54
CA PRO A 5 29.10 33.41 1.78
C PRO A 5 27.84 34.29 1.62
N GLU A 6 27.60 34.82 0.42
CA GLU A 6 26.43 35.65 0.10
C GLU A 6 25.14 34.81 0.01
N GLN A 7 25.21 33.60 -0.53
CA GLN A 7 24.08 32.68 -0.54
C GLN A 7 23.68 32.28 0.89
N ARG A 8 24.65 32.07 1.80
CA ARG A 8 24.35 31.75 3.21
C ARG A 8 23.70 32.93 3.95
N ARG A 9 24.12 34.18 3.66
CA ARG A 9 23.50 35.38 4.24
C ARG A 9 22.06 35.60 3.75
N PHE A 10 21.80 35.36 2.46
CA PHE A 10 20.45 35.50 1.90
C PHE A 10 19.48 34.46 2.46
N PHE A 11 19.91 33.19 2.60
CA PHE A 11 19.07 32.15 3.20
C PHE A 11 18.78 32.40 4.68
N GLY A 12 19.74 32.94 5.43
CA GLY A 12 19.56 33.26 6.85
C GLY A 12 18.56 34.40 7.11
N SER A 13 18.57 35.47 6.31
CA SER A 13 17.72 36.63 6.56
C SER A 13 16.27 36.46 6.07
N VAL A 14 16.04 35.65 5.02
CA VAL A 14 14.70 35.45 4.44
C VAL A 14 13.95 34.27 5.06
N MET A 15 14.65 33.20 5.49
CA MET A 15 13.99 32.01 6.05
C MET A 15 13.59 32.17 7.53
N HIS A 16 14.31 32.98 8.31
CA HIS A 16 14.03 33.14 9.74
C HIS A 16 12.68 33.81 10.04
N PRO A 17 12.22 34.83 9.28
CA PRO A 17 10.88 35.41 9.45
C PRO A 17 9.77 34.45 9.02
N ILE A 18 9.97 33.69 7.93
CA ILE A 18 8.96 32.77 7.37
C ILE A 18 8.75 31.56 8.28
N THR A 19 9.83 31.02 8.84
CA THR A 19 9.74 29.91 9.80
C THR A 19 9.09 30.34 11.12
N GLY A 20 9.35 31.57 11.58
CA GLY A 20 8.64 32.17 12.73
C GLY A 20 7.16 32.40 12.45
N TRP A 21 6.81 32.91 11.26
CA TRP A 21 5.42 33.16 10.86
C TRP A 21 4.61 31.88 10.69
N LEU A 22 5.17 30.83 10.06
CA LEU A 22 4.51 29.53 9.95
C LEU A 22 4.34 28.83 11.30
N ALA A 23 5.29 28.98 12.22
CA ALA A 23 5.17 28.46 13.58
C ALA A 23 4.09 29.19 14.40
N ALA A 24 3.87 30.48 14.13
CA ALA A 24 2.82 31.28 14.77
C ALA A 24 1.40 30.98 14.22
N ILE A 25 1.28 30.63 12.93
CA ILE A 25 0.00 30.27 12.31
C ILE A 25 -0.41 28.83 12.63
N PHE A 26 0.56 27.93 12.79
CA PHE A 26 0.32 26.51 13.05
C PHE A 26 1.03 26.02 14.33
N PRO A 27 0.75 26.61 15.50
CA PRO A 27 1.45 26.24 16.73
C PRO A 27 1.23 24.77 17.12
N GLU A 28 0.12 24.17 16.68
CA GLU A 28 -0.25 22.78 16.98
C GLU A 28 0.11 21.75 15.88
N ALA A 29 0.51 22.18 14.68
CA ALA A 29 0.75 21.25 13.57
C ALA A 29 1.97 20.34 13.76
N LYS A 30 2.87 20.68 14.69
CA LYS A 30 4.00 19.80 15.07
C LYS A 30 3.59 18.61 15.94
N GLN A 31 2.40 18.58 16.53
CA GLN A 31 2.02 17.54 17.50
C GLN A 31 0.90 16.59 17.04
N ASN A 32 0.21 16.85 15.92
CA ASN A 32 -0.99 16.09 15.55
C ASN A 32 -1.08 15.67 14.08
N VAL A 33 0.03 15.30 13.43
CA VAL A 33 -0.08 14.43 12.24
C VAL A 33 -0.43 13.03 12.75
N ARG A 34 -1.73 12.76 12.96
CA ARG A 34 -2.20 11.40 13.23
C ARG A 34 -1.86 10.54 12.03
N CYS A 35 -0.86 9.68 12.17
CA CYS A 35 -0.62 8.62 11.21
C CYS A 35 -1.93 7.82 11.08
N LEU A 36 -2.47 7.70 9.87
CA LEU A 36 -3.74 7.00 9.62
C LEU A 36 -3.64 5.52 10.02
N VAL A 37 -2.41 4.99 10.04
CA VAL A 37 -2.07 3.72 10.62
C VAL A 37 -1.22 4.01 11.86
N PRO A 38 -1.69 3.69 13.08
CA PRO A 38 -0.84 3.80 14.25
C PRO A 38 0.41 2.95 14.06
N GLU A 39 1.58 3.51 14.36
CA GLU A 39 2.82 2.72 14.43
C GLU A 39 2.60 1.64 15.48
N VAL A 40 2.78 0.39 15.07
CA VAL A 40 2.62 -0.78 15.94
C VAL A 40 4.00 -1.21 16.32
N ASP A 41 4.32 -1.17 17.60
CA ASP A 41 5.56 -1.77 18.06
C ASP A 41 5.43 -3.30 17.96
N PRO A 42 6.45 -4.01 17.44
CA PRO A 42 6.45 -5.47 17.42
C PRO A 42 6.42 -6.00 18.86
N ILE A 43 5.86 -7.20 19.04
CA ILE A 43 5.85 -7.83 20.36
C ILE A 43 7.28 -8.18 20.74
N ILE A 44 7.73 -7.62 21.86
CA ILE A 44 9.02 -7.93 22.47
C ILE A 44 8.82 -9.07 23.45
N HIS A 45 9.76 -10.00 23.45
CA HIS A 45 9.75 -11.11 24.39
C HIS A 45 10.99 -11.03 25.29
N PRO A 46 10.83 -10.72 26.59
CA PRO A 46 11.95 -10.51 27.51
C PRO A 46 12.72 -11.80 27.82
N GLU A 47 12.08 -12.96 27.61
CA GLU A 47 12.72 -14.26 27.65
C GLU A 47 12.58 -14.91 26.27
N ASN A 48 13.72 -15.32 25.69
CA ASN A 48 13.77 -15.91 24.35
C ASN A 48 13.23 -17.36 24.31
N THR A 49 12.39 -17.76 25.27
CA THR A 49 11.78 -19.08 25.36
C THR A 49 10.42 -19.09 24.69
N GLU A 50 10.14 -20.08 23.83
CA GLU A 50 8.89 -20.12 23.06
C GLU A 50 7.62 -20.23 23.92
N ALA A 51 7.77 -20.72 25.16
CA ALA A 51 6.70 -20.79 26.15
C ALA A 51 6.35 -19.40 26.73
N GLY A 52 7.36 -18.60 27.11
CA GLY A 52 7.14 -17.24 27.63
C GLY A 52 6.53 -16.31 26.58
N ILE A 53 6.91 -16.54 25.32
CA ILE A 53 6.37 -15.85 24.16
C ILE A 53 4.85 -15.99 24.02
N GLN A 54 4.32 -17.21 24.20
CA GLN A 54 2.89 -17.47 24.07
C GLN A 54 2.09 -16.95 25.25
N ALA A 55 2.61 -17.10 26.47
CA ALA A 55 1.92 -16.65 27.67
C ALA A 55 1.63 -15.13 27.66
N LEU A 56 2.44 -14.36 26.93
CA LEU A 56 2.28 -12.91 26.78
C LEU A 56 1.36 -12.50 25.63
N CYS A 57 0.90 -13.43 24.79
CA CYS A 57 -0.05 -13.11 23.73
C CYS A 57 -1.46 -12.97 24.34
N PRO A 58 -2.11 -11.79 24.26
CA PRO A 58 -3.47 -11.62 24.79
C PRO A 58 -4.50 -12.53 24.11
N LYS A 59 -4.15 -13.11 22.96
CA LYS A 59 -4.98 -13.99 22.13
C LYS A 59 -4.61 -15.47 22.27
N ALA A 60 -3.70 -15.82 23.18
CA ALA A 60 -3.22 -17.18 23.34
C ALA A 60 -4.37 -18.18 23.57
N ASP A 61 -5.26 -17.86 24.49
CA ASP A 61 -6.32 -18.79 24.90
C ASP A 61 -7.51 -18.75 23.92
N SER A 62 -7.84 -17.57 23.38
CA SER A 62 -9.05 -17.38 22.57
C SER A 62 -8.90 -17.74 21.09
N HIS A 63 -7.70 -17.66 20.50
CA HIS A 63 -7.54 -17.85 19.06
C HIS A 63 -6.55 -18.93 18.67
N HIS A 64 -5.58 -19.28 19.51
CA HIS A 64 -4.51 -20.18 19.05
C HIS A 64 -4.99 -21.62 18.80
N HIS A 65 -6.09 -22.03 19.44
CA HIS A 65 -6.70 -23.34 19.22
C HIS A 65 -7.40 -23.47 17.85
N HIS A 66 -7.62 -22.35 17.15
CA HIS A 66 -8.16 -22.34 15.79
C HIS A 66 -7.09 -22.36 14.70
N TYR A 67 -5.80 -22.28 15.06
CA TYR A 67 -4.73 -22.50 14.10
C TYR A 67 -4.71 -23.95 13.65
N ILE A 68 -4.52 -24.16 12.35
CA ILE A 68 -4.30 -25.47 11.77
C ILE A 68 -2.79 -25.60 11.52
N PRO A 69 -2.07 -26.54 12.17
CA PRO A 69 -0.68 -26.80 11.84
C PRO A 69 -0.56 -27.10 10.35
N PHE A 70 0.42 -26.48 9.67
CA PHE A 70 0.52 -26.61 8.22
C PHE A 70 0.71 -28.07 7.77
N VAL A 71 1.39 -28.88 8.57
CA VAL A 71 1.57 -30.33 8.35
C VAL A 71 0.25 -31.11 8.33
N ASP A 72 -0.76 -30.61 9.04
CA ASP A 72 -2.09 -31.20 9.13
C ASP A 72 -3.06 -30.60 8.09
N PHE A 73 -2.65 -29.54 7.39
CA PHE A 73 -3.49 -28.83 6.44
C PHE A 73 -3.74 -29.64 5.16
N ASP A 74 -5.01 -29.93 4.93
CA ASP A 74 -5.51 -30.80 3.86
C ASP A 74 -6.82 -30.25 3.24
N LEU A 75 -7.43 -31.04 2.35
CA LEU A 75 -8.60 -30.63 1.59
C LEU A 75 -9.85 -30.36 2.45
N LYS A 76 -10.04 -31.06 3.58
CA LYS A 76 -11.25 -30.91 4.42
C LYS A 76 -11.27 -29.57 5.18
N HIS A 77 -10.09 -28.99 5.41
CA HIS A 77 -9.96 -27.70 6.08
C HIS A 77 -10.42 -26.53 5.20
N LEU A 78 -10.35 -26.67 3.87
CA LEU A 78 -10.80 -25.62 2.96
C LEU A 78 -12.32 -25.40 3.07
N PRO A 79 -12.82 -24.16 2.90
CA PRO A 79 -14.24 -23.91 2.76
C PRO A 79 -14.80 -24.76 1.62
N GLU A 80 -16.04 -25.23 1.77
CA GLU A 80 -16.62 -26.25 0.89
C GLU A 80 -16.48 -25.93 -0.61
N ARG A 81 -16.76 -24.68 -0.99
CA ARG A 81 -16.62 -24.18 -2.37
C ARG A 81 -15.19 -24.18 -2.93
N TRP A 82 -14.19 -24.37 -2.08
CA TRP A 82 -12.76 -24.35 -2.41
C TRP A 82 -12.07 -25.70 -2.23
N ARG A 83 -12.82 -26.78 -1.92
CA ARG A 83 -12.28 -28.14 -1.71
C ARG A 83 -11.85 -28.83 -3.00
N HIS A 84 -11.00 -28.18 -3.78
CA HIS A 84 -10.40 -28.72 -4.99
C HIS A 84 -8.91 -28.99 -4.81
N LYS A 85 -8.43 -30.14 -5.34
CA LYS A 85 -7.02 -30.55 -5.22
C LYS A 85 -6.04 -29.50 -5.74
N HIS A 86 -6.40 -28.79 -6.82
CA HIS A 86 -5.54 -27.75 -7.38
C HIS A 86 -5.46 -26.50 -6.49
N VAL A 87 -6.55 -26.12 -5.79
CA VAL A 87 -6.54 -25.01 -4.82
C VAL A 87 -5.63 -25.37 -3.65
N LEU A 88 -5.77 -26.58 -3.11
CA LEU A 88 -4.89 -27.07 -2.04
C LEU A 88 -3.41 -27.05 -2.48
N GLN A 89 -3.12 -27.47 -3.72
CA GLN A 89 -1.76 -27.45 -4.25
C GLN A 89 -1.24 -26.01 -4.39
N ASP A 90 -2.01 -25.09 -4.96
CA ASP A 90 -1.61 -23.68 -5.10
C ASP A 90 -1.36 -23.04 -3.70
N ILE A 91 -2.15 -23.39 -2.68
CA ILE A 91 -1.93 -22.93 -1.29
C ILE A 91 -0.62 -23.49 -0.73
N ARG A 92 -0.32 -24.78 -0.97
CA ARG A 92 0.94 -25.40 -0.54
C ARG A 92 2.15 -24.80 -1.25
N ASP A 93 2.03 -24.54 -2.55
CA ASP A 93 3.07 -23.87 -3.33
C ASP A 93 3.38 -22.49 -2.75
N ILE A 94 2.37 -21.79 -2.25
CA ILE A 94 2.54 -20.46 -1.62
C ILE A 94 3.04 -20.58 -0.20
N ALA A 95 2.59 -21.56 0.57
CA ALA A 95 3.09 -21.87 1.90
C ALA A 95 4.59 -22.21 1.90
N SER A 96 5.11 -22.81 0.82
CA SER A 96 6.55 -23.08 0.67
C SER A 96 7.40 -21.81 0.63
N ARG A 97 6.80 -20.67 0.30
CA ARG A 97 7.44 -19.35 0.22
C ARG A 97 7.23 -18.51 1.47
N VAL A 98 6.41 -18.97 2.42
CA VAL A 98 6.24 -18.30 3.71
C VAL A 98 7.44 -18.62 4.58
N VAL A 99 8.03 -17.56 5.13
CA VAL A 99 9.25 -17.63 5.93
C VAL A 99 8.99 -17.14 7.35
N LYS A 100 9.73 -17.73 8.28
CA LYS A 100 9.85 -17.24 9.66
C LYS A 100 10.98 -16.22 9.70
N LEU A 101 10.72 -15.08 10.33
CA LEU A 101 11.70 -14.01 10.50
C LEU A 101 12.13 -13.92 11.96
N HIS A 102 13.43 -13.79 12.17
CA HIS A 102 14.01 -13.54 13.49
C HIS A 102 14.96 -12.35 13.41
N VAL A 103 14.53 -11.22 13.94
CA VAL A 103 15.29 -9.97 13.94
C VAL A 103 16.13 -9.93 15.21
N HIS A 104 17.45 -10.10 15.08
CA HIS A 104 18.36 -10.21 16.23
C HIS A 104 18.69 -8.88 16.87
N LYS A 105 18.84 -7.84 16.05
CA LYS A 105 19.16 -6.48 16.49
C LYS A 105 18.14 -5.52 15.94
N LEU A 106 17.68 -4.63 16.81
CA LEU A 106 16.71 -3.62 16.47
C LEU A 106 17.39 -2.32 16.06
N SER A 107 16.75 -1.62 15.15
CA SER A 107 17.19 -0.30 14.72
C SER A 107 17.28 0.64 15.93
N PRO A 108 18.35 1.45 16.03
CA PRO A 108 18.44 2.54 17.00
C PRO A 108 17.27 3.53 16.92
N ASP A 109 16.58 3.59 15.77
CA ASP A 109 15.41 4.46 15.56
C ASP A 109 14.15 3.94 16.28
N ARG A 110 14.16 2.68 16.77
CA ARG A 110 13.08 2.17 17.63
C ARG A 110 13.19 2.78 19.02
N ARG A 111 12.16 3.53 19.40
CA ARG A 111 12.16 4.34 20.63
C ARG A 111 12.24 3.54 21.94
N GLN A 112 11.96 2.23 21.95
CA GLN A 112 11.68 1.52 23.21
C GLN A 112 12.14 0.05 23.30
N GLN A 113 12.95 -0.46 22.38
CA GLN A 113 13.15 -1.92 22.29
C GLN A 113 14.62 -2.33 22.41
N LYS A 114 14.92 -3.18 23.41
CA LYS A 114 16.28 -3.68 23.70
C LYS A 114 16.53 -5.11 23.19
N TYR A 115 15.50 -5.83 22.77
CA TYR A 115 15.59 -7.25 22.43
C TYR A 115 15.05 -7.49 21.02
N GLY A 116 15.59 -8.50 20.34
CA GLY A 116 15.08 -8.94 19.05
C GLY A 116 13.61 -9.40 19.11
N HIS A 117 12.99 -9.52 17.94
CA HIS A 117 11.62 -10.02 17.81
C HIS A 117 11.47 -10.98 16.64
N ARG A 118 10.31 -11.65 16.60
CA ARG A 118 9.98 -12.66 15.58
C ARG A 118 8.76 -12.22 14.80
N GLY A 119 8.70 -12.61 13.54
CA GLY A 119 7.57 -12.32 12.65
C GLY A 119 7.46 -13.30 11.51
N SER A 120 6.54 -13.02 10.60
CA SER A 120 6.34 -13.78 9.37
C SER A 120 6.76 -12.93 8.17
N GLY A 121 7.06 -13.59 7.06
CA GLY A 121 7.24 -12.96 5.77
C GLY A 121 6.91 -13.93 4.66
N PHE A 122 7.07 -13.51 3.41
CA PHE A 122 7.02 -14.39 2.27
C PHE A 122 8.01 -13.97 1.20
N VAL A 123 8.41 -14.91 0.34
CA VAL A 123 9.44 -14.70 -0.67
C VAL A 123 8.85 -14.67 -2.08
N THR A 124 9.29 -13.70 -2.88
CA THR A 124 9.08 -13.68 -4.33
C THR A 124 10.42 -13.68 -5.05
N TYR A 125 10.40 -13.98 -6.35
CA TYR A 125 11.60 -13.87 -7.16
C TYR A 125 11.57 -12.61 -8.03
N ASP A 126 12.64 -11.82 -7.96
CA ASP A 126 12.89 -10.67 -8.83
C ASP A 126 14.07 -11.01 -9.75
N SER A 127 13.91 -10.78 -11.06
CA SER A 127 14.94 -11.14 -12.05
C SER A 127 16.29 -10.44 -11.83
N ARG A 128 16.32 -9.32 -11.12
CA ARG A 128 17.54 -8.57 -10.81
C ARG A 128 18.08 -8.89 -9.42
N TRP A 129 17.19 -9.06 -8.45
CA TRP A 129 17.58 -9.16 -7.04
C TRP A 129 17.60 -10.59 -6.49
N GLY A 130 17.03 -11.55 -7.22
CA GLY A 130 16.85 -12.93 -6.79
C GLY A 130 15.68 -13.06 -5.81
N ALA A 131 15.86 -13.85 -4.76
CA ALA A 131 14.89 -13.98 -3.68
C ALA A 131 14.72 -12.65 -2.90
N VAL A 132 13.50 -12.12 -2.91
CA VAL A 132 13.09 -10.92 -2.16
C VAL A 132 12.08 -11.31 -1.10
N VAL A 133 12.41 -11.05 0.15
CA VAL A 133 11.55 -11.23 1.32
C VAL A 133 10.66 -10.01 1.46
N HIS A 134 9.37 -10.22 1.71
CA HIS A 134 8.39 -9.18 1.99
C HIS A 134 7.77 -9.44 3.36
N THR A 135 7.58 -8.37 4.13
CA THR A 135 7.00 -8.44 5.47
C THR A 135 6.38 -7.10 5.86
N SER A 136 5.84 -7.04 7.07
CA SER A 136 5.38 -5.80 7.67
C SER A 136 6.57 -4.93 8.07
N LYS A 137 6.47 -3.62 7.86
CA LYS A 137 7.56 -2.71 8.23
C LYS A 137 7.81 -2.73 9.74
N HIS A 138 6.80 -2.83 10.58
CA HIS A 138 7.05 -2.97 12.01
C HIS A 138 7.75 -4.28 12.37
N VAL A 139 7.77 -5.29 11.48
CA VAL A 139 8.60 -6.49 11.63
C VAL A 139 10.03 -6.22 11.19
N VAL A 140 10.28 -5.59 10.04
CA VAL A 140 11.64 -5.17 9.65
C VAL A 140 11.60 -3.72 9.23
N LEU A 141 12.07 -2.83 10.12
CA LEU A 141 11.84 -1.39 10.03
C LEU A 141 12.65 -0.74 8.91
N ASP A 142 13.92 -1.12 8.83
CA ASP A 142 14.94 -0.40 8.07
C ASP A 142 16.06 -1.35 7.57
N PRO A 143 17.04 -0.82 6.81
CA PRO A 143 18.20 -1.58 6.36
C PRO A 143 18.98 -2.27 7.49
N TYR A 144 19.11 -1.62 8.64
CA TYR A 144 19.88 -2.16 9.77
C TYR A 144 19.25 -3.45 10.29
N GLU A 145 17.93 -3.47 10.47
CA GLU A 145 17.23 -4.69 10.89
C GLU A 145 17.28 -5.77 9.82
N ALA A 146 17.20 -5.41 8.54
CA ALA A 146 17.29 -6.38 7.45
C ALA A 146 18.62 -7.15 7.46
N ASP A 147 19.74 -6.48 7.69
CA ASP A 147 21.08 -7.09 7.81
C ASP A 147 21.26 -7.91 9.11
N HIS A 148 20.36 -7.75 10.08
CA HIS A 148 20.36 -8.48 11.34
C HIS A 148 19.15 -9.41 11.49
N THR A 149 18.54 -9.80 10.37
CA THR A 149 17.40 -10.71 10.34
C THR A 149 17.80 -12.08 9.80
N ASP A 150 17.51 -13.13 10.55
CA ASP A 150 17.49 -14.49 10.03
C ASP A 150 16.16 -14.77 9.34
N VAL A 151 16.25 -15.31 8.13
CA VAL A 151 15.13 -15.75 7.31
C VAL A 151 15.14 -17.28 7.27
N ILE A 152 14.17 -17.88 7.93
CA ILE A 152 14.10 -19.33 8.12
C ILE A 152 13.01 -19.89 7.20
N PHE A 153 13.42 -20.70 6.23
CA PHE A 153 12.57 -21.37 5.27
C PHE A 153 12.14 -22.74 5.78
N PHE A 154 11.03 -23.27 5.27
CA PHE A 154 10.59 -24.66 5.50
C PHE A 154 10.41 -25.04 6.99
N SER A 155 10.11 -24.08 7.86
CA SER A 155 9.89 -24.32 9.29
C SER A 155 8.46 -24.82 9.55
N ASP A 156 8.14 -25.99 8.99
CA ASP A 156 6.83 -26.64 9.12
C ASP A 156 6.69 -27.34 10.48
N ARG A 157 7.82 -27.71 11.09
CA ARG A 157 7.92 -28.29 12.44
C ARG A 157 8.99 -27.56 13.26
N GLU A 158 8.96 -27.78 14.56
CA GLU A 158 9.93 -27.18 15.48
C GLU A 158 11.33 -27.75 15.23
N GLY A 159 12.34 -26.88 15.22
CA GLY A 159 13.73 -27.26 14.93
C GLY A 159 14.04 -27.55 13.45
N GLU A 160 13.04 -27.55 12.56
CA GLU A 160 13.24 -27.71 11.12
C GLU A 160 13.38 -26.34 10.42
N GLY A 161 14.17 -26.32 9.35
CA GLY A 161 14.23 -25.22 8.40
C GLY A 161 15.63 -24.92 7.87
N VAL A 162 15.68 -24.11 6.81
CA VAL A 162 16.93 -23.60 6.24
C VAL A 162 17.05 -22.12 6.60
N THR A 163 18.06 -21.77 7.40
CA THR A 163 18.32 -20.40 7.81
C THR A 163 19.22 -19.70 6.79
N CYS A 164 18.79 -18.51 6.36
CA CYS A 164 19.55 -17.60 5.51
C CYS A 164 19.60 -16.22 6.18
N ALA A 165 20.72 -15.53 6.12
CA ALA A 165 20.80 -14.15 6.57
C ALA A 165 20.10 -13.20 5.57
N GLY A 166 19.40 -12.21 6.13
CA GLY A 166 18.84 -11.09 5.39
C GLY A 166 19.92 -10.12 4.92
N SER A 167 19.59 -9.31 3.91
CA SER A 167 20.48 -8.32 3.31
C SER A 167 19.71 -7.08 2.90
N SER A 168 20.28 -5.93 3.22
CA SER A 168 19.75 -4.60 2.92
C SER A 168 20.04 -4.12 1.49
N GLU A 169 20.75 -4.90 0.67
CA GLU A 169 21.18 -4.56 -0.70
C GLU A 169 20.04 -3.96 -1.55
N SER A 170 18.84 -4.54 -1.45
CA SER A 170 17.65 -4.05 -2.16
C SER A 170 16.52 -3.62 -1.22
N PHE A 171 16.86 -3.11 -0.03
CA PHE A 171 15.85 -2.74 0.97
C PHE A 171 14.88 -1.67 0.43
N LYS A 172 13.58 -1.92 0.62
CA LYS A 172 12.50 -0.99 0.31
C LYS A 172 11.53 -0.96 1.49
N SER A 173 11.12 0.23 1.87
CA SER A 173 10.06 0.44 2.86
C SER A 173 9.06 1.45 2.34
N VAL A 174 7.78 1.14 2.48
CA VAL A 174 6.67 2.02 2.12
C VAL A 174 6.02 2.50 3.42
N TRP A 175 6.40 3.70 3.86
CA TRP A 175 5.95 4.31 5.12
C TRP A 175 4.43 4.29 5.28
N SER A 176 3.70 4.54 4.20
CA SER A 176 2.24 4.65 4.23
C SER A 176 1.49 3.31 4.28
N MET A 177 2.20 2.18 4.19
CA MET A 177 1.59 0.84 4.06
C MET A 177 2.09 -0.19 5.07
N ASP A 178 2.92 0.20 6.04
CA ASP A 178 3.65 -0.71 6.93
C ASP A 178 4.20 -1.93 6.17
N TYR A 179 4.93 -1.66 5.11
CA TYR A 179 5.46 -2.70 4.24
C TYR A 179 6.96 -2.54 4.09
N SER A 180 7.69 -3.64 4.23
CA SER A 180 9.12 -3.70 3.94
C SER A 180 9.43 -4.88 3.03
N SER A 181 10.47 -4.72 2.23
CA SER A 181 11.07 -5.81 1.50
C SER A 181 12.58 -5.69 1.42
N PHE A 182 13.26 -6.82 1.41
CA PHE A 182 14.71 -6.93 1.44
C PHE A 182 15.18 -8.25 0.81
N THR A 183 16.46 -8.37 0.50
CA THR A 183 17.03 -9.56 -0.14
C THR A 183 17.64 -10.50 0.87
N LEU A 184 18.01 -11.71 0.44
CA LEU A 184 18.91 -12.57 1.21
C LEU A 184 20.37 -12.21 0.91
N GLU A 185 21.30 -12.64 1.76
CA GLU A 185 22.73 -12.65 1.41
C GLU A 185 23.00 -13.58 0.21
N PRO A 186 24.09 -13.35 -0.56
CA PRO A 186 24.37 -14.10 -1.80
C PRO A 186 24.39 -15.63 -1.65
N GLU A 187 24.97 -16.15 -0.57
CA GLU A 187 24.97 -17.59 -0.30
C GLU A 187 23.56 -18.12 -0.02
N GLY A 188 22.75 -17.34 0.73
CA GLY A 188 21.35 -17.64 0.99
C GLY A 188 20.53 -17.65 -0.29
N LYS A 189 20.74 -16.68 -1.21
CA LYS A 189 20.08 -16.63 -2.51
C LYS A 189 20.30 -17.94 -3.28
N LYS A 190 21.55 -18.40 -3.39
CA LYS A 190 21.88 -19.64 -4.10
C LYS A 190 21.24 -20.88 -3.44
N ARG A 191 21.35 -21.00 -2.11
CA ARG A 191 20.76 -22.14 -1.37
C ARG A 191 19.24 -22.23 -1.58
N ILE A 192 18.56 -21.09 -1.57
CA ILE A 192 17.11 -21.03 -1.76
C ILE A 192 16.71 -21.22 -3.21
N GLU A 193 17.51 -20.74 -4.16
CA GLU A 193 17.31 -21.02 -5.58
C GLU A 193 17.35 -22.52 -5.89
N ASP A 194 18.33 -23.21 -5.31
CA ASP A 194 18.48 -24.66 -5.42
C ASP A 194 17.32 -25.40 -4.69
N ALA A 195 17.00 -24.98 -3.46
CA ALA A 195 16.00 -25.66 -2.63
C ALA A 195 14.55 -25.48 -3.10
N LEU A 196 14.21 -24.34 -3.70
CA LEU A 196 12.86 -24.09 -4.22
C LEU A 196 12.62 -24.72 -5.60
N GLU A 197 13.59 -25.46 -6.16
CA GLU A 197 13.55 -26.04 -7.52
C GLU A 197 12.85 -25.07 -8.49
N LEU A 198 13.37 -23.84 -8.60
CA LEU A 198 12.73 -22.69 -9.25
C LEU A 198 12.46 -22.84 -10.76
N SER A 199 12.56 -24.05 -11.32
CA SER A 199 12.21 -24.37 -12.70
C SER A 199 10.70 -24.47 -12.89
N ALA A 200 10.16 -23.66 -13.80
CA ALA A 200 8.77 -23.59 -14.29
C ALA A 200 7.64 -23.32 -13.26
N ARG A 201 7.55 -24.03 -12.13
CA ARG A 201 6.49 -23.85 -11.11
C ARG A 201 6.61 -22.49 -10.42
N ALA A 202 7.83 -22.05 -10.13
CA ALA A 202 8.05 -20.75 -9.50
C ALA A 202 7.55 -19.58 -10.37
N ALA A 203 7.73 -19.66 -11.69
CA ALA A 203 7.21 -18.64 -12.61
C ALA A 203 5.67 -18.58 -12.63
N LYS A 204 4.97 -19.70 -12.37
CA LYS A 204 3.51 -19.69 -12.16
C LYS A 204 3.18 -18.94 -10.87
N VAL A 205 3.95 -19.18 -9.82
CA VAL A 205 3.71 -18.55 -8.52
C VAL A 205 4.06 -17.06 -8.52
N ASP A 206 5.14 -16.63 -9.16
CA ASP A 206 5.46 -15.21 -9.29
C ASP A 206 4.41 -14.45 -10.11
N ARG A 207 3.69 -15.11 -11.03
CA ARG A 207 2.50 -14.52 -11.65
C ARG A 207 1.36 -14.30 -10.66
N PHE A 208 1.19 -15.16 -9.65
CA PHE A 208 0.24 -14.93 -8.55
C PHE A 208 0.58 -13.68 -7.74
N PHE A 209 1.88 -13.43 -7.52
CA PHE A 209 2.38 -12.24 -6.84
C PHE A 209 2.49 -11.02 -7.78
N SER A 210 2.25 -11.18 -9.10
CA SER A 210 2.43 -10.11 -10.07
C SER A 210 1.33 -9.06 -9.96
N TRP A 211 1.76 -7.89 -9.51
CA TRP A 211 0.96 -6.68 -9.38
C TRP A 211 0.21 -6.23 -10.63
N ARG A 212 0.79 -6.45 -11.80
CA ARG A 212 0.27 -5.97 -13.09
C ARG A 212 -1.09 -6.59 -13.43
N VAL A 213 -1.28 -7.86 -13.11
CA VAL A 213 -2.52 -8.58 -13.41
C VAL A 213 -3.68 -8.05 -12.55
N PHE A 214 -3.39 -7.53 -11.36
CA PHE A 214 -4.41 -7.12 -10.40
C PHE A 214 -4.96 -5.71 -10.66
N ALA A 215 -4.12 -4.72 -10.99
CA ALA A 215 -4.53 -3.32 -11.06
C ALA A 215 -5.63 -3.07 -12.11
N LEU A 216 -5.48 -3.61 -13.32
CA LEU A 216 -6.43 -3.41 -14.42
C LEU A 216 -7.75 -4.14 -14.16
N LYS A 217 -7.67 -5.37 -13.65
CA LYS A 217 -8.84 -6.20 -13.34
C LYS A 217 -9.62 -5.68 -12.14
N ARG A 218 -8.96 -5.07 -11.16
CA ARG A 218 -9.66 -4.42 -10.05
C ARG A 218 -10.54 -3.25 -10.51
N LEU A 219 -10.13 -2.51 -11.53
CA LEU A 219 -10.94 -1.42 -12.07
C LEU A 219 -12.20 -1.93 -12.78
N LEU A 220 -12.15 -3.15 -13.33
CA LEU A 220 -13.19 -3.68 -14.20
C LEU A 220 -14.23 -4.55 -13.48
N TYR A 221 -13.93 -5.12 -12.31
CA TYR A 221 -14.80 -6.13 -11.68
C TYR A 221 -15.34 -5.70 -10.31
N ARG A 222 -16.66 -5.88 -10.14
CA ARG A 222 -17.37 -5.64 -8.88
C ARG A 222 -16.95 -6.70 -7.86
N GLN A 223 -16.19 -6.31 -6.84
CA GLN A 223 -15.71 -7.26 -5.84
C GLN A 223 -16.87 -7.77 -4.98
N SER A 224 -16.95 -9.09 -4.80
CA SER A 224 -17.80 -9.71 -3.78
C SER A 224 -17.53 -9.08 -2.41
N ARG A 225 -18.59 -8.88 -1.62
CA ARG A 225 -18.49 -8.35 -0.25
C ARG A 225 -17.84 -9.36 0.70
N ASP A 226 -18.05 -10.65 0.43
CA ASP A 226 -17.56 -11.75 1.26
C ASP A 226 -16.59 -12.59 0.44
N ILE A 227 -15.34 -12.64 0.91
CA ILE A 227 -14.24 -13.34 0.26
C ILE A 227 -13.58 -14.22 1.31
N ASP A 228 -13.48 -15.53 1.06
CA ASP A 228 -12.74 -16.39 1.99
C ASP A 228 -11.27 -16.02 1.93
N VAL A 229 -10.63 -15.98 3.09
CA VAL A 229 -9.20 -15.72 3.21
C VAL A 229 -8.51 -16.84 3.95
N ILE A 230 -7.28 -17.11 3.51
CA ILE A 230 -6.35 -17.99 4.17
C ILE A 230 -5.11 -17.18 4.52
N ILE A 231 -4.61 -17.34 5.74
CA ILE A 231 -3.39 -16.68 6.21
C ILE A 231 -2.43 -17.78 6.63
N ILE A 232 -1.23 -17.74 6.09
CA ILE A 232 -0.18 -18.71 6.39
C ILE A 232 0.94 -17.96 7.09
N SER A 233 1.21 -18.30 8.34
CA SER A 233 2.08 -17.49 9.20
C SER A 233 2.90 -18.36 10.15
N HIS A 234 3.91 -17.73 10.76
CA HIS A 234 4.66 -18.26 11.89
C HIS A 234 4.30 -17.45 13.14
N PRO A 235 3.14 -17.72 13.78
CA PRO A 235 2.68 -16.93 14.92
C PRO A 235 3.72 -16.98 16.03
N HIS A 236 4.32 -15.82 16.32
CA HIS A 236 5.40 -15.67 17.29
C HIS A 236 6.68 -16.47 16.95
N GLY A 237 6.90 -16.75 15.66
CA GLY A 237 8.00 -17.58 15.19
C GLY A 237 7.82 -19.07 15.48
N ARG A 238 6.60 -19.56 15.69
CA ARG A 238 6.31 -21.00 15.82
C ARG A 238 6.38 -21.73 14.47
N PRO A 239 6.28 -23.07 14.49
CA PRO A 239 6.04 -23.83 13.27
C PRO A 239 4.84 -23.28 12.49
N LYS A 240 4.91 -23.37 11.18
CA LYS A 240 3.94 -22.76 10.25
C LYS A 240 2.50 -23.16 10.58
N GLN A 241 1.63 -22.16 10.66
CA GLN A 241 0.20 -22.32 10.92
C GLN A 241 -0.64 -21.74 9.78
N VAL A 242 -1.83 -22.30 9.62
CA VAL A 242 -2.85 -21.84 8.67
C VAL A 242 -4.07 -21.35 9.44
N SER A 243 -4.54 -20.15 9.08
CA SER A 243 -5.78 -19.56 9.58
C SER A 243 -6.74 -19.34 8.42
N ILE A 244 -8.02 -19.60 8.64
CA ILE A 244 -9.07 -19.42 7.64
C ILE A 244 -10.13 -18.50 8.20
N GLY A 245 -10.63 -17.59 7.36
CA GLY A 245 -11.73 -16.71 7.72
C GLY A 245 -12.39 -16.11 6.48
N LYS A 246 -13.17 -15.07 6.70
CA LYS A 246 -13.84 -14.25 5.71
C LYS A 246 -13.33 -12.82 5.83
N MET A 247 -13.00 -12.27 4.69
CA MET A 247 -12.69 -10.85 4.55
C MET A 247 -13.96 -10.11 4.16
N SER A 248 -14.34 -9.15 4.99
CA SER A 248 -15.42 -8.22 4.74
C SER A 248 -14.87 -6.85 4.36
N ARG A 249 -15.55 -6.18 3.43
CA ARG A 249 -15.25 -4.78 3.09
C ARG A 249 -16.48 -3.91 3.29
N ARG A 250 -16.31 -2.86 4.11
CA ARG A 250 -17.34 -1.83 4.28
C ARG A 250 -17.41 -0.90 3.07
N HIS A 251 -16.27 -0.48 2.49
CA HIS A 251 -16.20 0.40 1.31
C HIS A 251 -15.06 0.00 0.35
N ARG A 252 -15.05 0.54 -0.90
CA ARG A 252 -14.05 0.14 -1.92
C ARG A 252 -12.63 0.61 -1.60
N ILE A 253 -12.50 1.70 -0.84
CA ILE A 253 -11.21 2.26 -0.40
C ILE A 253 -10.88 1.95 1.08
N SER A 254 -11.83 1.44 1.87
CA SER A 254 -11.58 1.13 3.28
C SER A 254 -10.58 -0.02 3.45
N LEU A 255 -9.90 -0.03 4.60
CA LEU A 255 -9.14 -1.17 5.11
C LEU A 255 -9.98 -2.46 4.97
N ALA A 256 -9.32 -3.53 4.53
CA ALA A 256 -9.95 -4.84 4.46
C ALA A 256 -9.85 -5.49 5.84
N PHE A 257 -10.99 -5.90 6.38
CA PHE A 257 -11.07 -6.59 7.66
C PHE A 257 -11.31 -8.07 7.41
N TYR A 258 -10.75 -8.93 8.24
CA TYR A 258 -11.11 -10.34 8.24
C TYR A 258 -11.25 -10.88 9.66
N ASP A 259 -11.97 -11.98 9.77
CA ASP A 259 -12.20 -12.70 11.03
C ASP A 259 -11.29 -13.93 11.19
N ALA A 260 -10.34 -14.16 10.26
CA ALA A 260 -9.39 -15.27 10.37
C ALA A 260 -8.60 -15.16 11.69
N PRO A 261 -8.43 -16.26 12.44
CA PRO A 261 -7.78 -16.23 13.75
C PRO A 261 -6.30 -15.88 13.58
N THR A 262 -5.91 -14.67 13.98
CA THR A 262 -4.50 -14.24 13.97
C THR A 262 -4.15 -13.40 15.20
N CYS A 263 -2.85 -13.31 15.47
CA CYS A 263 -2.27 -12.51 16.54
C CYS A 263 -1.15 -11.62 15.98
N ARG A 264 -0.60 -10.71 16.79
CA ARG A 264 0.51 -9.86 16.32
C ARG A 264 1.78 -10.65 15.99
N GLY A 265 1.93 -11.85 16.53
CA GLY A 265 3.00 -12.77 16.14
C GLY A 265 2.90 -13.26 14.68
N SER A 266 1.74 -13.13 14.04
CA SER A 266 1.54 -13.46 12.61
C SER A 266 1.87 -12.30 11.67
N SER A 267 2.35 -11.16 12.17
CA SER A 267 2.63 -9.98 11.35
C SER A 267 3.57 -10.26 10.19
N GLY A 268 3.31 -9.65 9.04
CA GLY A 268 4.06 -9.86 7.79
C GLY A 268 3.64 -11.09 6.99
N ALA A 269 2.74 -11.93 7.52
CA ALA A 269 2.23 -13.11 6.81
C ALA A 269 1.40 -12.72 5.57
N PRO A 270 1.52 -13.44 4.45
CA PRO A 270 0.69 -13.20 3.28
C PRO A 270 -0.77 -13.59 3.55
N ILE A 271 -1.69 -12.77 3.06
CA ILE A 271 -3.13 -13.07 3.06
C ILE A 271 -3.53 -13.54 1.65
N ILE A 272 -4.05 -14.75 1.58
CA ILE A 272 -4.53 -15.44 0.38
C ILE A 272 -6.03 -15.20 0.25
N ARG A 273 -6.47 -14.60 -0.85
CA ARG A 273 -7.91 -14.37 -1.13
C ARG A 273 -8.44 -15.44 -2.09
N LEU A 274 -9.44 -16.19 -1.65
CA LEU A 274 -10.13 -17.17 -2.48
C LEU A 274 -11.40 -16.51 -3.09
N SER A 275 -11.40 -16.31 -4.41
CA SER A 275 -12.54 -15.71 -5.12
C SER A 275 -12.84 -16.44 -6.42
N ASN A 276 -14.13 -16.57 -6.76
CA ASN A 276 -14.61 -17.22 -7.99
C ASN A 276 -14.21 -16.42 -9.25
N ASP A 277 -13.96 -15.13 -9.09
CA ASP A 277 -13.76 -14.21 -10.20
C ASP A 277 -12.45 -14.46 -10.97
N TYR A 278 -11.55 -15.37 -10.53
CA TYR A 278 -10.31 -15.68 -11.27
C TYR A 278 -9.75 -17.09 -11.12
N MET A 279 -9.15 -17.53 -12.24
CA MET A 279 -8.24 -18.67 -12.47
C MET A 279 -6.91 -18.63 -11.70
N HIS A 280 -6.78 -17.75 -10.71
CA HIS A 280 -5.60 -17.61 -9.88
C HIS A 280 -6.04 -17.37 -8.44
N TYR A 281 -6.28 -18.48 -7.73
CA TYR A 281 -6.94 -18.56 -6.42
C TYR A 281 -6.18 -17.91 -5.27
N VAL A 282 -5.05 -17.27 -5.53
CA VAL A 282 -4.19 -16.70 -4.51
C VAL A 282 -3.50 -15.44 -5.01
N ALA A 283 -4.07 -14.27 -4.71
CA ALA A 283 -3.32 -13.01 -4.80
C ALA A 283 -2.50 -12.83 -3.51
N ALA A 284 -1.54 -13.72 -3.27
CA ALA A 284 -0.63 -13.56 -2.15
C ALA A 284 0.28 -12.34 -2.41
N GLY A 285 0.63 -11.64 -1.34
CA GLY A 285 1.64 -10.58 -1.34
C GLY A 285 1.20 -9.15 -1.62
N GLN A 286 -0.10 -8.89 -1.76
CA GLN A 286 -0.63 -7.51 -1.69
C GLN A 286 -1.12 -7.11 -0.30
N PHE A 287 -1.35 -8.11 0.54
CA PHE A 287 -1.88 -7.94 1.89
C PHE A 287 -0.94 -8.70 2.81
N VAL A 288 -0.22 -7.97 3.65
CA VAL A 288 0.47 -8.55 4.79
C VAL A 288 -0.42 -8.41 6.01
N HIS A 289 -0.45 -9.42 6.87
CA HIS A 289 -1.10 -9.26 8.17
C HIS A 289 -0.35 -8.20 8.97
N HIS A 290 -1.07 -7.23 9.54
CA HIS A 290 -0.46 -6.12 10.27
C HIS A 290 -0.34 -6.36 11.77
N GLY A 291 -0.99 -7.39 12.31
CA GLY A 291 -0.96 -7.66 13.75
C GLY A 291 -1.51 -6.53 14.62
N PHE A 292 -2.20 -5.54 14.07
CA PHE A 292 -2.71 -4.44 14.88
C PHE A 292 -3.95 -4.87 15.65
N ASP A 293 -3.84 -4.78 16.98
CA ASP A 293 -4.95 -4.91 17.90
C ASP A 293 -5.35 -3.52 18.37
N SER A 294 -6.45 -3.01 17.83
CA SER A 294 -6.92 -1.65 18.12
C SER A 294 -7.49 -1.48 19.53
N GLY A 295 -7.61 -2.56 20.32
CA GLY A 295 -8.09 -2.55 21.71
C GLY A 295 -9.54 -2.08 21.92
N THR A 296 -10.14 -1.45 20.91
CA THR A 296 -11.47 -0.82 20.93
C THR A 296 -12.51 -1.64 20.18
N VAL A 297 -12.08 -2.57 19.34
CA VAL A 297 -12.93 -3.64 18.79
C VAL A 297 -12.17 -4.94 18.99
N GLN A 298 -12.46 -5.63 20.09
CA GLN A 298 -12.01 -7.01 20.28
C GLN A 298 -12.39 -7.81 19.02
N ASP A 299 -11.44 -8.61 18.54
CA ASP A 299 -11.60 -9.67 17.54
C ASP A 299 -11.49 -9.34 16.04
N ILE A 300 -11.41 -8.08 15.62
CA ILE A 300 -11.21 -7.81 14.18
C ILE A 300 -9.72 -7.68 13.86
N ALA A 301 -9.14 -8.78 13.37
CA ALA A 301 -7.81 -8.73 12.77
C ALA A 301 -7.83 -7.86 11.52
N THR A 302 -6.94 -6.87 11.48
CA THR A 302 -6.78 -6.03 10.31
C THR A 302 -5.75 -6.64 9.37
N GLY A 303 -6.19 -6.94 8.15
CA GLY A 303 -5.26 -7.08 7.04
C GLY A 303 -4.85 -5.71 6.59
N MET A 304 -3.59 -5.33 6.79
CA MET A 304 -3.07 -4.23 6.00
C MET A 304 -2.58 -4.75 4.66
N GLY A 305 -3.54 -4.85 3.76
CA GLY A 305 -3.33 -4.14 2.51
C GLY A 305 -4.25 -2.94 2.59
N SER A 306 -3.69 -1.74 2.77
CA SER A 306 -4.33 -0.69 2.00
C SER A 306 -4.27 -1.20 0.56
N LEU A 307 -5.44 -1.26 -0.06
CA LEU A 307 -5.63 -1.51 -1.48
C LEU A 307 -5.02 -0.37 -2.31
N ARG A 308 -3.80 0.00 -1.99
CA ARG A 308 -3.01 0.89 -2.80
C ARG A 308 -2.27 -0.05 -3.72
N PRO A 309 -2.43 0.08 -5.04
CA PRO A 309 -1.25 0.11 -5.85
C PRO A 309 -0.17 0.95 -5.08
N PRO A 310 1.10 0.56 -4.87
CA PRO A 310 2.15 1.36 -5.38
C PRO A 310 1.74 1.80 -6.77
N LEU A 311 1.15 2.99 -6.80
CA LEU A 311 1.25 3.88 -7.95
C LEU A 311 2.74 4.26 -8.18
N THR A 312 3.71 3.56 -7.60
CA THR A 312 4.95 3.28 -8.30
C THR A 312 4.61 2.45 -9.54
N LEU A 313 4.32 3.15 -10.64
CA LEU A 313 4.61 2.66 -11.98
C LEU A 313 5.88 1.79 -11.91
N PRO A 314 5.94 0.65 -12.63
CA PRO A 314 7.20 -0.06 -12.76
C PRO A 314 8.17 0.91 -13.43
N TYR A 315 9.07 1.52 -12.65
CA TYR A 315 10.10 2.41 -13.14
C TYR A 315 11.05 1.55 -13.97
N TYR A 316 10.71 1.34 -15.25
CA TYR A 316 11.46 0.55 -16.22
C TYR A 316 12.84 1.16 -16.52
N LYS A 317 13.11 2.36 -15.99
CA LYS A 317 14.44 2.91 -15.78
C LYS A 317 14.53 3.37 -14.33
N ALA A 318 15.63 3.08 -13.66
CA ALA A 318 16.00 3.76 -12.43
C ALA A 318 15.91 5.28 -12.69
N LEU A 319 14.95 5.96 -12.06
CA LEU A 319 15.00 7.40 -11.95
C LEU A 319 16.15 7.70 -10.99
N ASP A 320 17.35 7.76 -11.55
CA ASP A 320 18.65 7.78 -10.86
C ASP A 320 18.92 9.11 -10.13
N LYS A 321 17.87 9.83 -9.73
CA LYS A 321 17.97 11.11 -9.04
C LYS A 321 16.96 11.11 -7.90
N GLY A 322 17.47 11.00 -6.67
CA GLY A 322 16.68 11.06 -5.42
C GLY A 322 15.82 12.33 -5.22
N ARG A 323 15.88 13.29 -6.14
CA ARG A 323 14.98 14.45 -6.22
C ARG A 323 13.66 14.14 -6.94
N ILE A 324 13.67 13.32 -7.99
CA ILE A 324 12.47 12.96 -8.75
C ILE A 324 11.60 12.00 -7.93
N ARG A 325 12.24 11.02 -7.27
CA ARG A 325 11.56 10.11 -6.32
C ARG A 325 10.85 10.89 -5.21
N ARG A 326 11.46 11.96 -4.70
CA ARG A 326 10.85 12.85 -3.69
C ARG A 326 9.70 13.68 -4.26
N ALA A 327 9.86 14.30 -5.43
CA ALA A 327 8.80 15.10 -6.03
C ALA A 327 7.54 14.27 -6.35
N VAL A 328 7.71 13.07 -6.90
CA VAL A 328 6.59 12.16 -7.18
C VAL A 328 5.95 11.66 -5.88
N ALA A 329 6.73 11.25 -4.89
CA ALA A 329 6.18 10.82 -3.59
C ALA A 329 5.47 11.94 -2.82
N ILE A 330 5.95 13.19 -2.91
CA ILE A 330 5.41 14.33 -2.17
C ILE A 330 4.17 14.92 -2.87
N LEU A 331 4.12 14.94 -4.20
CA LEU A 331 3.05 15.61 -4.95
C LEU A 331 2.03 14.64 -5.54
N TYR A 332 2.48 13.56 -6.17
CA TYR A 332 1.60 12.68 -6.94
C TYR A 332 0.82 11.70 -6.05
N GLU A 333 1.47 11.11 -5.04
CA GLU A 333 0.78 10.18 -4.14
C GLU A 333 -0.36 10.85 -3.35
N PRO A 334 -0.20 12.05 -2.75
CA PRO A 334 -1.30 12.71 -2.04
C PRO A 334 -2.43 13.16 -2.99
N VAL A 335 -2.10 13.72 -4.16
CA VAL A 335 -3.11 14.20 -5.11
C VAL A 335 -3.92 13.05 -5.69
N SER A 336 -3.25 11.98 -6.13
CA SER A 336 -3.93 10.77 -6.62
C SER A 336 -4.76 10.10 -5.52
N TYR A 337 -4.26 10.12 -4.28
CA TYR A 337 -5.00 9.60 -3.12
C TYR A 337 -6.28 10.39 -2.84
N TRP A 338 -6.20 11.73 -2.82
CA TRP A 338 -7.37 12.58 -2.58
C TRP A 338 -8.39 12.50 -3.72
N ALA A 339 -7.94 12.41 -4.99
CA ALA A 339 -8.82 12.20 -6.13
C ALA A 339 -9.57 10.86 -6.04
N LEU A 340 -8.87 9.77 -5.69
CA LEU A 340 -9.50 8.46 -5.48
C LEU A 340 -10.46 8.46 -4.27
N TYR A 341 -10.09 9.12 -3.17
CA TYR A 341 -10.92 9.21 -1.97
C TYR A 341 -12.22 10.00 -2.22
N ILE A 342 -12.13 11.15 -2.91
CA ILE A 342 -13.29 11.97 -3.27
C ILE A 342 -14.20 11.22 -4.25
N THR A 343 -13.63 10.54 -5.26
CA THR A 343 -14.42 9.76 -6.23
C THR A 343 -15.16 8.58 -5.61
N ASP A 344 -14.59 7.90 -4.61
CA ASP A 344 -15.28 6.83 -3.86
C ASP A 344 -16.37 7.37 -2.93
N ILE A 345 -16.16 8.52 -2.28
CA ILE A 345 -17.19 9.19 -1.48
C ILE A 345 -18.38 9.61 -2.34
N MET A 346 -18.12 10.05 -3.56
CA MET A 346 -19.16 10.56 -4.46
C MET A 346 -19.89 9.47 -5.25
N GLU A 347 -19.51 8.19 -5.11
CA GLU A 347 -20.03 7.04 -5.89
C GLU A 347 -19.97 7.25 -7.42
N ILE A 348 -19.15 8.19 -7.90
CA ILE A 348 -18.95 8.45 -9.32
C ILE A 348 -18.10 7.31 -9.88
N GLU A 349 -18.39 6.83 -11.10
CA GLU A 349 -17.62 5.79 -11.79
C GLU A 349 -16.14 6.21 -11.93
N GLY A 350 -15.34 5.91 -10.90
CA GLY A 350 -13.98 6.43 -10.68
C GLY A 350 -12.95 6.05 -11.74
N VAL A 351 -13.30 5.14 -12.66
CA VAL A 351 -12.47 4.79 -13.82
C VAL A 351 -12.32 5.99 -14.77
N LEU A 352 -13.39 6.76 -14.97
CA LEU A 352 -13.40 7.88 -15.91
C LEU A 352 -12.53 9.04 -15.41
N PHE A 353 -12.67 9.41 -14.13
CA PHE A 353 -11.86 10.45 -13.50
C PHE A 353 -10.39 10.06 -13.41
N PHE A 354 -10.10 8.81 -13.03
CA PHE A 354 -8.74 8.30 -12.98
C PHE A 354 -8.06 8.28 -14.37
N CYS A 355 -8.79 7.89 -15.42
CA CYS A 355 -8.27 7.95 -16.79
C CYS A 355 -8.00 9.39 -17.23
N THR A 356 -8.90 10.33 -16.93
CA THR A 356 -8.76 11.75 -17.26
C THR A 356 -7.58 12.41 -16.54
N ASP A 357 -7.45 12.21 -15.22
CA ASP A 357 -6.34 12.78 -14.45
C ASP A 357 -4.98 12.20 -14.90
N ASN A 358 -4.88 10.89 -15.06
CA ASN A 358 -3.63 10.30 -15.55
C ASN A 358 -3.31 10.75 -16.97
N PHE A 359 -4.31 10.84 -17.84
CA PHE A 359 -4.11 11.31 -19.20
C PHE A 359 -3.62 12.77 -19.25
N CYS A 360 -4.26 13.67 -18.49
CA CYS A 360 -3.82 15.06 -18.34
C CYS A 360 -2.40 15.17 -17.79
N TYR A 361 -2.07 14.39 -16.75
CA TYR A 361 -0.73 14.34 -16.17
C TYR A 361 0.33 13.83 -17.16
N PHE A 362 0.04 12.75 -17.89
CA PHE A 362 0.94 12.19 -18.90
C PHE A 362 1.17 13.16 -20.07
N LEU A 363 0.12 13.80 -20.58
CA LEU A 363 0.26 14.83 -21.63
C LEU A 363 1.08 16.02 -21.16
N THR A 364 0.89 16.42 -19.91
CA THR A 364 1.62 17.54 -19.30
C THR A 364 3.11 17.23 -19.16
N LEU A 365 3.46 16.03 -18.69
CA LEU A 365 4.85 15.57 -18.63
C LEU A 365 5.44 15.40 -20.03
N TYR A 366 4.70 14.81 -20.97
CA TYR A 366 5.16 14.59 -22.34
C TYR A 366 5.44 15.91 -23.06
N GLY A 367 4.51 16.87 -23.04
CA GLY A 367 4.72 18.19 -23.62
C GLY A 367 5.87 18.97 -22.95
N PHE A 368 6.09 18.77 -21.65
CA PHE A 368 7.23 19.37 -20.94
C PHE A 368 8.59 18.76 -21.33
N PHE A 369 8.66 17.45 -21.55
CA PHE A 369 9.93 16.76 -21.87
C PHE A 369 10.25 16.69 -23.36
N CYS A 370 9.24 16.63 -24.23
CA CYS A 370 9.40 16.40 -25.66
C CYS A 370 9.11 17.65 -26.51
N GLY A 371 8.64 18.75 -25.90
CA GLY A 371 8.19 19.94 -26.61
C GLY A 371 6.79 19.77 -27.20
N TRP A 372 6.02 20.84 -27.23
CA TRP A 372 4.64 20.83 -27.75
C TRP A 372 4.56 20.88 -29.29
N GLU A 373 5.70 20.88 -29.98
CA GLU A 373 5.79 20.99 -31.44
C GLU A 373 5.41 19.69 -32.16
N ASP A 374 5.29 18.57 -31.43
CA ASP A 374 4.98 17.27 -32.00
C ASP A 374 3.46 17.08 -32.21
N SER A 375 3.05 16.90 -33.47
CA SER A 375 1.66 16.75 -33.92
C SER A 375 0.84 15.70 -33.15
N TRP A 376 1.51 14.69 -32.58
CA TRP A 376 0.92 13.67 -31.72
C TRP A 376 0.36 14.22 -30.40
N THR A 377 1.01 15.21 -29.80
CA THR A 377 0.55 15.83 -28.54
C THR A 377 -0.76 16.58 -28.78
N LEU A 378 -0.84 17.28 -29.91
CA LEU A 378 -2.03 17.98 -30.34
C LEU A 378 -3.18 17.00 -30.65
N MET A 379 -2.89 15.90 -31.36
CA MET A 379 -3.86 14.83 -31.62
C MET A 379 -4.38 14.18 -30.33
N ALA A 380 -3.49 13.88 -29.38
CA ALA A 380 -3.88 13.32 -28.09
C ALA A 380 -4.77 14.30 -27.30
N PHE A 381 -4.41 15.58 -27.29
CA PHE A 381 -5.23 16.62 -26.66
C PHE A 381 -6.62 16.75 -27.29
N TYR A 382 -6.72 16.79 -28.62
CA TYR A 382 -8.01 16.82 -29.31
C TYR A 382 -8.84 15.55 -29.10
N GLY A 383 -8.20 14.38 -29.09
CA GLY A 383 -8.85 13.11 -28.76
C GLY A 383 -9.46 13.13 -27.36
N PHE A 384 -8.80 13.76 -26.41
CA PHE A 384 -9.31 13.92 -25.04
C PHE A 384 -10.44 14.93 -24.91
N LEU A 385 -10.34 16.08 -25.58
CA LEU A 385 -11.45 17.03 -25.67
C LEU A 385 -12.69 16.38 -26.30
N PHE A 386 -12.50 15.53 -27.31
CA PHE A 386 -13.58 14.76 -27.92
C PHE A 386 -14.22 13.77 -26.94
N VAL A 387 -13.42 13.06 -26.14
CA VAL A 387 -13.92 12.15 -25.09
C VAL A 387 -14.73 12.92 -24.03
N ILE A 388 -14.23 14.07 -23.56
CA ILE A 388 -14.95 14.96 -22.63
C ILE A 388 -16.29 15.39 -23.23
N PHE A 389 -16.29 15.78 -24.50
CA PHE A 389 -17.50 16.20 -25.21
C PHE A 389 -18.52 15.07 -25.32
N CYS A 390 -18.11 13.86 -25.73
CA CYS A 390 -18.99 12.70 -25.77
C CYS A 390 -19.56 12.33 -24.40
N GLN A 391 -18.73 12.39 -23.34
CA GLN A 391 -19.20 12.13 -21.98
C GLN A 391 -20.20 13.19 -21.51
N THR A 392 -19.93 14.46 -21.80
CA THR A 392 -20.87 15.55 -21.55
C THR A 392 -22.22 15.30 -22.19
N MET A 393 -22.24 14.86 -23.46
CA MET A 393 -23.47 14.52 -24.17
C MET A 393 -24.20 13.35 -23.51
N LEU A 394 -23.48 12.28 -23.14
CA LEU A 394 -24.05 11.11 -22.44
C LEU A 394 -24.65 11.48 -21.07
N TYR A 395 -23.98 12.33 -20.29
CA TYR A 395 -24.52 12.84 -19.03
C TYR A 395 -25.68 13.82 -19.24
N GLY A 396 -25.65 14.60 -20.32
CA GLY A 396 -26.75 15.47 -20.74
C GLY A 396 -28.02 14.68 -21.07
N MET A 397 -27.88 13.52 -21.71
CA MET A 397 -28.99 12.59 -21.96
C MET A 397 -29.63 12.05 -20.67
N ARG A 398 -28.87 11.97 -19.57
CA ARG A 398 -29.39 11.61 -18.23
C ARG A 398 -30.02 12.80 -17.49
N GLY A 399 -29.91 14.00 -18.03
CA GLY A 399 -30.53 15.23 -17.53
C GLY A 399 -29.53 16.37 -17.34
N PRO A 400 -29.97 17.64 -17.44
CA PRO A 400 -29.10 18.81 -17.41
C PRO A 400 -28.34 18.96 -16.08
N ARG A 401 -28.92 18.48 -14.97
CA ARG A 401 -28.27 18.48 -13.65
C ARG A 401 -27.05 17.55 -13.61
N TYR A 402 -27.12 16.38 -14.24
CA TYR A 402 -25.99 15.44 -14.28
C TYR A 402 -24.86 15.95 -15.16
N ALA A 403 -25.18 16.58 -16.30
CA ALA A 403 -24.18 17.25 -17.13
C ALA A 403 -23.48 18.38 -16.37
N LEU A 404 -24.23 19.21 -15.63
CA LEU A 404 -23.66 20.31 -14.84
C LEU A 404 -22.72 19.80 -13.73
N LEU A 405 -23.14 18.75 -12.99
CA LEU A 405 -22.31 18.14 -11.95
C LEU A 405 -21.03 17.52 -12.53
N TYR A 406 -21.13 16.86 -13.68
CA TYR A 406 -19.98 16.33 -14.41
C TYR A 406 -19.01 17.46 -14.81
N TRP A 407 -19.52 18.57 -15.36
CA TRP A 407 -18.71 19.74 -15.72
C TRP A 407 -18.02 20.39 -14.53
N ILE A 408 -18.72 20.59 -13.41
CA ILE A 408 -18.14 21.16 -12.18
C ILE A 408 -17.00 20.27 -11.69
N SER A 409 -17.22 18.94 -11.69
CA SER A 409 -16.22 17.98 -11.26
C SER A 409 -15.02 17.90 -12.22
N LEU A 410 -15.26 17.99 -13.53
CA LEU A 410 -14.21 18.03 -14.55
C LEU A 410 -13.38 19.31 -14.44
N LEU A 411 -14.03 20.47 -14.31
CA LEU A 411 -13.35 21.77 -14.11
C LEU A 411 -12.51 21.77 -12.83
N HIS A 412 -12.99 21.12 -11.77
CA HIS A 412 -12.22 20.94 -10.54
C HIS A 412 -10.99 20.02 -10.75
N GLY A 413 -11.11 18.92 -11.49
CA GLY A 413 -9.96 18.07 -11.82
C GLY A 413 -8.92 18.76 -12.71
N ILE A 414 -9.39 19.50 -13.72
CA ILE A 414 -8.55 20.28 -14.63
C ILE A 414 -7.89 21.45 -13.89
N SER A 415 -8.58 22.17 -13.01
CA SER A 415 -7.99 23.30 -12.28
C SER A 415 -6.82 22.87 -11.41
N MET A 416 -6.87 21.67 -10.81
CA MET A 416 -5.76 21.09 -10.05
C MET A 416 -4.52 20.80 -10.92
N HIS A 417 -4.74 20.38 -12.16
CA HIS A 417 -3.68 20.18 -13.15
C HIS A 417 -3.10 21.51 -13.62
N TRP A 418 -3.95 22.51 -13.89
CA TRP A 418 -3.51 23.85 -14.31
C TRP A 418 -2.72 24.56 -13.22
N VAL A 419 -3.13 24.46 -11.96
CA VAL A 419 -2.35 25.00 -10.82
C VAL A 419 -0.99 24.32 -10.74
N THR A 420 -0.95 22.98 -10.87
CA THR A 420 0.32 22.23 -10.87
C THR A 420 1.21 22.64 -12.06
N TRP A 421 0.63 22.79 -13.25
CA TRP A 421 1.35 23.20 -14.45
C TRP A 421 1.88 24.63 -14.36
N VAL A 422 1.05 25.58 -13.92
CA VAL A 422 1.45 26.98 -13.71
C VAL A 422 2.56 27.06 -12.66
N VAL A 423 2.46 26.30 -11.58
CA VAL A 423 3.52 26.20 -10.56
C VAL A 423 4.79 25.59 -11.15
N CYS A 424 4.71 24.52 -11.94
CA CYS A 424 5.89 23.90 -12.55
C CYS A 424 6.54 24.73 -13.66
N TYR A 425 5.77 25.54 -14.38
CA TYR A 425 6.22 26.28 -15.56
C TYR A 425 6.72 27.69 -15.23
N PHE A 426 6.01 28.42 -14.37
CA PHE A 426 6.32 29.82 -14.06
C PHE A 426 7.14 30.01 -12.78
N VAL A 427 7.14 29.04 -11.86
CA VAL A 427 7.98 29.13 -10.67
C VAL A 427 9.39 28.71 -11.04
N PRO A 428 10.40 29.62 -10.94
CA PRO A 428 11.77 29.29 -11.29
C PRO A 428 12.25 28.05 -10.54
N ARG A 429 13.10 27.22 -11.17
CA ARG A 429 13.53 25.92 -10.62
C ARG A 429 14.09 25.97 -9.19
N ASP A 430 14.61 27.12 -8.77
CA ASP A 430 15.13 27.31 -7.42
C ASP A 430 14.03 27.54 -6.36
N TYR A 431 12.87 28.05 -6.79
CA TYR A 431 11.70 28.31 -5.94
C TYR A 431 10.77 27.10 -5.79
N GLN A 432 10.87 26.09 -6.66
CA GLN A 432 10.16 24.80 -6.51
C GLN A 432 10.61 24.00 -5.28
N ARG A 433 11.70 24.43 -4.61
CA ARG A 433 12.18 23.85 -3.34
C ARG A 433 11.49 24.43 -2.10
N LEU A 434 10.68 25.48 -2.26
CA LEU A 434 10.13 26.20 -1.10
C LEU A 434 8.83 25.58 -0.58
N LEU A 435 8.80 25.47 0.74
CA LEU A 435 7.70 24.97 1.56
C LEU A 435 6.37 25.73 1.39
N TRP A 436 6.28 26.84 0.64
CA TRP A 436 5.04 27.64 0.47
C TRP A 436 4.08 27.08 -0.59
N VAL A 437 4.55 26.22 -1.50
CA VAL A 437 3.66 25.54 -2.47
C VAL A 437 2.66 24.66 -1.74
N VAL A 438 3.07 24.05 -0.61
CA VAL A 438 2.23 23.17 0.21
C VAL A 438 1.11 23.95 0.94
N PRO A 439 1.36 25.06 1.67
CA PRO A 439 0.33 25.94 2.21
C PRO A 439 -0.62 26.47 1.15
N LEU A 440 -0.15 26.90 -0.02
CA LEU A 440 -1.02 27.36 -1.11
C LEU A 440 -1.95 26.21 -1.58
N TRP A 441 -1.40 25.03 -1.77
CA TRP A 441 -2.15 23.80 -2.08
C TRP A 441 -3.18 23.45 -1.01
N LEU A 442 -2.78 23.48 0.26
CA LEU A 442 -3.65 23.20 1.41
C LEU A 442 -4.75 24.26 1.55
N SER A 443 -4.48 25.51 1.18
CA SER A 443 -5.46 26.60 1.18
C SER A 443 -6.51 26.41 0.10
N ILE A 444 -6.12 26.00 -1.11
CA ILE A 444 -7.03 25.67 -2.22
C ILE A 444 -7.89 24.45 -1.85
N LEU A 445 -7.30 23.39 -1.30
CA LEU A 445 -8.02 22.22 -0.80
C LEU A 445 -8.96 22.54 0.36
N TRP A 446 -8.54 23.43 1.28
CA TRP A 446 -9.37 23.87 2.40
C TRP A 446 -10.55 24.72 1.93
N LEU A 447 -10.35 25.61 0.96
CA LEU A 447 -11.41 26.37 0.31
C LEU A 447 -12.39 25.45 -0.42
N SER A 448 -11.91 24.46 -1.20
CA SER A 448 -12.81 23.54 -1.92
C SER A 448 -13.61 22.66 -0.96
N ARG A 449 -13.02 22.24 0.17
CA ARG A 449 -13.70 21.49 1.22
C ARG A 449 -14.70 22.33 2.02
N SER A 450 -14.36 23.58 2.32
CA SER A 450 -15.23 24.51 3.06
C SER A 450 -16.39 24.99 2.18
N MET A 451 -16.17 25.06 0.87
CA MET A 451 -17.21 25.27 -0.13
C MET A 451 -17.88 23.95 -0.56
N SER A 452 -18.02 22.97 0.35
CA SER A 452 -18.65 21.68 0.07
C SER A 452 -19.95 21.86 -0.71
N LEU A 453 -19.87 21.65 -2.03
CA LEU A 453 -20.97 21.87 -2.97
C LEU A 453 -22.19 21.03 -2.61
N THR A 454 -22.04 19.97 -1.82
CA THR A 454 -23.15 19.17 -1.28
C THR A 454 -24.12 19.98 -0.43
N HIS A 455 -23.63 20.90 0.40
CA HIS A 455 -24.46 21.76 1.25
C HIS A 455 -25.12 22.89 0.44
N LEU A 456 -24.40 23.43 -0.55
CA LEU A 456 -24.89 24.51 -1.43
C LEU A 456 -25.87 24.01 -2.51
N LEU A 457 -25.80 22.74 -2.91
CA LEU A 457 -26.67 22.12 -3.91
C LEU A 457 -27.82 21.28 -3.30
N GLY A 458 -27.94 21.22 -1.97
CA GLY A 458 -29.04 20.51 -1.29
C GLY A 458 -29.04 18.99 -1.47
N LEU A 459 -27.89 18.37 -1.73
CA LEU A 459 -27.80 16.93 -2.03
C LEU A 459 -28.01 16.04 -0.78
N ASP A 460 -27.83 16.57 0.42
CA ASP A 460 -28.10 15.84 1.68
C ASP A 460 -29.60 15.54 1.88
N LEU A 461 -30.48 16.45 1.44
CA LEU A 461 -31.94 16.23 1.44
C LEU A 461 -32.34 15.15 0.44
N PHE A 462 -31.60 15.00 -0.66
CA PHE A 462 -31.89 14.01 -1.70
C PHE A 462 -31.48 12.59 -1.28
N SER A 463 -30.33 12.44 -0.61
CA SER A 463 -29.89 11.17 -0.01
C SER A 463 -30.87 10.67 1.05
N ALA A 464 -31.39 11.59 1.90
CA ALA A 464 -32.43 11.28 2.88
C ALA A 464 -33.76 10.88 2.22
N ALA A 465 -34.18 11.57 1.15
CA ALA A 465 -35.41 11.25 0.43
C ALA A 465 -35.33 9.92 -0.33
N LEU A 466 -34.18 9.58 -0.92
CA LEU A 466 -33.97 8.30 -1.61
C LEU A 466 -33.98 7.12 -0.63
N LYS A 467 -33.38 7.29 0.56
CA LYS A 467 -33.40 6.29 1.64
C LYS A 467 -34.77 6.12 2.29
N SER A 468 -35.70 7.07 2.11
CA SER A 468 -37.07 6.96 2.63
C SER A 468 -38.03 6.24 1.67
N LYS A 469 -37.63 6.06 0.40
CA LYS A 469 -38.43 5.42 -0.65
C LYS A 469 -37.95 4.01 -1.03
N LEU A 470 -36.80 3.60 -0.50
CA LEU A 470 -36.27 2.23 -0.51
C LEU A 470 -36.45 1.66 0.90
#